data_AF-A0A453HFV8-F1
#
_entry.id   AF-A0A453HFV8-F1
#
_cell.length_a   1.000
_cell.length_b   1.000
_cell.length_c   1.000
_cell.angle_alpha   90.00
_cell.angle_beta   90.00
_cell.angle_gamma   90.00
#
_symmetry.space_group_name_H-M   'P 1'
#
loop_
_entity.id
_entity.type
_entity.pdbx_description
1 polymer ?
#
loop_
_entity_poly.entity_id
_entity_poly.type
_entity_poly.pdbx_seq_one_letter_code
_entity_poly.pdbx_strand_id
1 'polypeptide(L)' 'ALFSSKAKARLFLPYAEERKSCTVVASATGKLAGIDIEAVKKAVKDLEPAPSFALAQT' A
#
# COMPACT_ATOMS: atom_id res chain seq x y z
N ALA A 1 0.70 0.60 -0.98
CA ALA A 1 1.86 1.36 -0.50
C ALA A 1 2.31 0.86 0.87
N LEU A 2 3.63 0.70 1.08
CA LEU A 2 4.20 0.21 2.34
C LEU A 2 4.79 1.36 3.13
N PHE A 3 4.37 1.53 4.38
CA PHE A 3 4.87 2.60 5.25
C PHE A 3 5.39 2.05 6.56
N SER A 4 6.45 2.68 7.08
CA SER A 4 6.99 2.31 8.39
C SER A 4 6.04 2.71 9.52
N SER A 5 5.11 3.64 9.30
CA SER A 5 4.13 4.08 10.30
C SER A 5 2.85 4.60 9.63
N LYS A 6 1.70 4.41 10.29
CA LYS A 6 0.40 4.95 9.86
C LYS A 6 0.39 6.47 9.76
N ALA A 7 1.12 7.16 10.65
CA ALA A 7 1.20 8.62 10.64
C ALA A 7 1.85 9.14 9.35
N LYS A 8 2.94 8.49 8.91
CA LYS A 8 3.59 8.82 7.62
C LYS A 8 2.66 8.53 6.45
N ALA A 9 1.95 7.40 6.48
CA ALA A 9 1.01 7.06 5.42
C ALA A 9 -0.06 8.16 5.22
N ARG A 10 -0.63 8.69 6.30
CA ARG A 10 -1.61 9.79 6.24
C ARG A 10 -1.00 11.11 5.78
N LEU A 11 0.26 11.37 6.11
CA LEU A 11 0.96 12.59 5.70
C LEU A 11 1.26 12.61 4.19
N PHE A 12 1.69 11.46 3.65
CA PHE A 12 2.05 11.32 2.22
C PHE A 12 0.85 11.00 1.33
N LEU A 13 -0.17 10.34 1.87
CA LEU A 13 -1.39 9.98 1.16
C LEU A 13 -2.61 10.38 2.01
N PRO A 14 -2.92 11.68 2.11
CA PRO A 14 -4.10 12.15 2.84
C PRO A 14 -5.41 11.58 2.27
N TYR A 15 -5.42 11.22 0.99
CA TYR A 15 -6.56 10.63 0.28
C TYR A 15 -6.53 9.09 0.20
N ALA A 16 -5.67 8.43 0.99
CA ALA A 16 -5.52 6.97 0.96
C ALA A 16 -6.85 6.23 1.21
N GLU A 17 -7.73 6.79 2.04
CA GLU A 17 -9.04 6.21 2.37
C GLU A 17 -10.05 6.36 1.21
N GLU A 18 -9.91 7.38 0.36
CA GLU A 18 -10.82 7.62 -0.78
C GLU A 18 -10.41 6.84 -2.04
N ARG A 19 -9.12 6.51 -2.19
CA ARG A 19 -8.63 5.75 -3.35
C ARG A 19 -8.67 4.25 -3.11
N LYS A 20 -9.73 3.62 -3.63
CA LYS A 20 -9.91 2.15 -3.69
C LYS A 20 -8.76 1.40 -4.38
N SER A 21 -7.95 2.09 -5.21
CA SER A 21 -6.84 1.51 -5.94
C SER A 21 -5.51 1.47 -5.16
N CYS A 22 -5.47 1.89 -3.89
CA CYS A 22 -4.22 1.96 -3.15
C CYS A 22 -4.38 1.51 -1.69
N THR A 23 -4.10 0.23 -1.43
CA THR A 23 -4.06 -0.31 -0.07
C THR A 23 -2.81 0.16 0.67
N VAL A 24 -2.99 0.78 1.83
CA VAL A 24 -1.91 1.21 2.72
C VAL A 24 -1.63 0.11 3.75
N VAL A 25 -0.42 -0.43 3.71
CA VAL A 25 0.07 -1.37 4.73
C VAL A 25 1.13 -0.66 5.55
N ALA A 26 0.87 -0.49 6.85
CA ALA A 26 1.76 0.22 7.75
C ALA A 26 2.24 -0.70 8.87
N SER A 27 3.52 -0.62 9.22
CA SER A 27 4.07 -1.36 10.36
C SER A 27 3.57 -0.78 11.70
N ALA A 28 3.33 -1.67 12.66
CA ALA A 28 3.05 -1.31 14.05
C ALA A 28 4.30 -0.86 14.81
N THR A 29 5.51 -1.29 14.40
CA THR A 29 6.76 -1.05 15.12
C THR A 29 7.53 0.19 14.64
N GLY A 30 7.00 0.93 13.66
CA GLY A 30 7.68 2.12 13.15
C GLY A 30 8.78 1.83 12.12
N LYS A 31 9.05 0.55 11.79
CA LYS A 31 10.11 0.11 10.85
C LYS A 31 9.53 -0.73 9.71
N LEU A 32 10.09 -0.61 8.51
CA LEU A 32 9.66 -1.42 7.35
C LEU A 32 9.88 -2.93 7.57
N ALA A 33 10.96 -3.30 8.27
CA ALA A 33 11.24 -4.71 8.59
C ALA A 33 10.20 -5.33 9.54
N GLY A 34 9.43 -4.51 10.26
CA GLY A 34 8.32 -4.97 11.09
C GLY A 34 6.98 -4.94 10.38
N ILE A 35 6.97 -4.85 9.05
CA ILE A 35 5.73 -5.02 8.27
C ILE A 35 5.44 -6.52 8.22
N ASP A 36 4.20 -6.86 8.56
CA ASP A 36 3.72 -8.23 8.47
C ASP A 36 3.63 -8.69 7.02
N ILE A 37 4.31 -9.79 6.69
CA ILE A 37 4.40 -10.31 5.32
C ILE A 37 3.04 -10.85 4.84
N GLU A 38 2.22 -11.38 5.75
CA GLU A 38 0.88 -11.86 5.41
C GLU A 38 -0.05 -10.71 5.06
N ALA A 39 0.04 -9.58 5.78
CA ALA A 39 -0.66 -8.36 5.45
C ALA A 39 -0.28 -7.81 4.06
N VAL A 40 0.99 -7.93 3.66
CA VAL A 40 1.42 -7.57 2.30
C VAL A 40 0.84 -8.53 1.27
N LYS A 41 0.93 -9.84 1.48
CA LYS A 41 0.36 -10.85 0.57
C LYS A 41 -1.14 -10.67 0.39
N LYS A 42 -1.87 -10.38 1.47
CA LYS A 42 -3.30 -10.10 1.43
C LYS A 42 -3.58 -8.82 0.66
N ALA A 43 -2.87 -7.73 0.95
CA ALA A 43 -3.02 -6.47 0.23
C ALA A 43 -2.73 -6.59 -1.28
N VAL A 44 -1.78 -7.43 -1.69
CA VAL A 44 -1.49 -7.72 -3.10
C VAL A 44 -2.59 -8.54 -3.76
N LYS A 45 -3.25 -9.44 -3.02
CA LYS A 45 -4.42 -10.19 -3.53
C LYS A 45 -5.67 -9.31 -3.63
N ASP A 46 -5.90 -8.45 -2.64
CA ASP A 46 -7.02 -7.51 -2.59
C ASP A 46 -6.85 -6.38 -3.61
N LEU A 47 -5.61 -6.00 -3.89
CA LEU A 47 -5.25 -5.19 -5.05
C LEU A 47 -5.29 -6.09 -6.29
N GLU A 48 -6.49 -6.54 -6.68
CA GLU A 48 -6.67 -7.26 -7.94
C GLU A 48 -5.94 -6.52 -9.08
N PRO A 49 -5.37 -7.25 -10.06
CA PRO A 49 -4.75 -6.63 -11.21
C PRO A 49 -5.85 -5.94 -12.02
N ALA A 50 -6.05 -4.65 -11.78
CA ALA A 50 -6.65 -3.82 -12.81
C ALA A 50 -5.79 -3.99 -14.07
N PRO A 51 -6.38 -4.24 -15.25
CA PRO A 51 -5.65 -4.30 -16.50
C PRO A 51 -5.20 -2.87 -16.84
N SER A 52 -4.13 -2.39 -16.21
CA SER A 52 -3.57 -1.05 -16.48
C SER A 52 -2.06 -0.95 -16.25
N PHE A 53 -1.36 -2.08 -16.04
CA PHE A 53 0.08 -2.14 -16.34
C PHE A 53 0.38 -1.97 -17.85
N ALA A 54 -0.64 -1.75 -18.68
CA ALA A 54 -0.51 -1.24 -20.04
C ALA A 54 -0.52 0.31 -20.06
N LEU A 55 0.39 0.98 -19.35
CA LEU A 55 0.76 2.36 -19.67
C LEU A 55 2.26 2.54 -19.48
N ALA A 56 2.98 2.23 -20.57
CA ALA A 56 4.13 2.97 -21.12
C ALA A 56 5.08 2.00 -21.82
N GLN A 57 4.68 1.49 -22.99
CA GLN A 57 5.67 1.15 -24.01
C GLN A 57 5.29 1.90 -25.29
N THR A 58 6.28 2.70 -25.72
CA THR A 58 6.44 3.52 -26.94
C THR A 58 5.55 4.74 -27.09
#